data_AF-A0A8S4QFD6-F1
#
_entry.id   AF-A0A8S4QFD6-F1
#
_cell.length_a   1.000
_cell.length_b   1.000
_cell.length_c   1.000
_cell.angle_alpha   90.00
_cell.angle_beta   90.00
_cell.angle_gamma   90.00
#
_symmetry.space_group_name_H-M   'P 1'
#
loop_
_entity.id
_entity.type
_entity.pdbx_description
1 polymer ?
#
loop_
_entity_poly.entity_id
_entity_poly.type
_entity_poly.pdbx_seq_one_letter_code
_entity_poly.pdbx_strand_id
1 'polypeptide(L)' 'MLVESIAGAPLSFHVIPWDAPRSQLTLQARSQRHKREWTLLLKRVILENYNAVIPSHARQLVMELGQNKTD' A
#
# COMPACT_ATOMS: atom_id res chain seq x y z
N MET A 1 -6.48 1.01 -5.23
CA MET A 1 -6.38 1.46 -3.82
C MET A 1 -5.65 0.40 -3.00
N LEU A 2 -4.89 0.80 -1.99
CA LEU A 2 -4.12 -0.08 -1.11
C LEU A 2 -4.55 0.16 0.35
N VAL A 3 -4.87 -0.91 1.09
CA VAL A 3 -5.21 -0.86 2.53
C VAL A 3 -4.19 -1.67 3.31
N GLU A 4 -3.29 -0.99 4.02
CA GLU A 4 -2.13 -1.63 4.66
C GLU A 4 -2.41 -2.19 6.06
N SER A 5 -3.50 -1.80 6.70
CA SER A 5 -3.85 -2.25 8.05
C SER A 5 -5.19 -2.98 8.04
N ILE A 6 -5.20 -4.21 8.55
CA ILE A 6 -6.39 -5.05 8.71
C ILE A 6 -6.45 -5.46 10.18
N ALA A 7 -7.55 -5.14 10.84
CA ALA A 7 -7.79 -5.49 12.24
C ALA A 7 -7.73 -7.01 12.42
N GLY A 8 -6.97 -7.49 13.42
CA GLY A 8 -6.78 -8.92 13.68
C GLY A 8 -5.86 -9.66 12.69
N ALA A 9 -5.40 -9.02 11.61
CA ALA A 9 -4.54 -9.63 10.60
C ALA A 9 -3.31 -8.74 10.28
N PRO A 10 -2.33 -8.61 11.19
CA PRO A 10 -1.23 -7.66 11.06
C PRO A 10 -0.29 -7.93 9.89
N LEU A 11 -0.27 -9.17 9.37
CA LEU A 11 0.52 -9.57 8.19
C LEU A 11 -0.24 -9.45 6.88
N SER A 12 -1.52 -9.10 6.92
CA SER A 12 -2.37 -9.01 5.74
C SER A 12 -2.61 -7.57 5.31
N PHE A 13 -2.88 -7.38 4.02
CA PHE A 13 -3.25 -6.10 3.42
C PHE A 13 -4.19 -6.33 2.23
N HIS A 14 -4.95 -5.31 1.83
CA HIS A 14 -5.85 -5.38 0.68
C HIS A 14 -5.36 -4.58 -0.50
N VAL A 15 -5.51 -5.16 -1.69
CA VAL A 15 -5.34 -4.47 -2.97
C VAL A 15 -6.70 -4.45 -3.66
N ILE A 16 -7.17 -3.24 -3.99
CA ILE A 16 -8.48 -3.02 -4.61
C ILE A 16 -8.21 -2.42 -6.00
N PRO A 17 -8.49 -3.17 -7.09
CA PRO A 17 -8.40 -2.64 -8.45
C PRO A 17 -9.33 -1.45 -8.65
N TRP A 18 -8.92 -0.51 -9.50
CA TRP A 18 -9.71 0.69 -9.77
C TRP A 18 -10.94 0.40 -10.63
N ASP A 19 -10.76 -0.42 -11.66
CA ASP A 19 -11.75 -0.85 -12.65
C ASP A 19 -12.70 -1.93 -12.12
N ALA A 20 -12.23 -2.78 -11.20
CA ALA A 20 -13.01 -3.84 -10.59
C ALA A 20 -12.91 -3.83 -9.05
N PRO A 21 -13.57 -2.89 -8.34
CA PRO A 21 -13.48 -2.80 -6.88
C PRO A 21 -13.97 -4.06 -6.14
N ARG A 22 -14.90 -4.82 -6.75
CA ARG A 22 -15.39 -6.09 -6.20
C ARG A 22 -14.35 -7.21 -6.25
N SER A 23 -13.33 -7.08 -7.08
CA SER A 23 -12.20 -8.02 -7.20
C SER A 23 -11.09 -7.70 -6.21
N GLN A 24 -11.45 -7.28 -4.99
CA GLN A 24 -10.50 -7.01 -3.92
C GLN A 24 -9.70 -8.27 -3.59
N LEU A 25 -8.38 -8.12 -3.52
CA LEU A 25 -7.45 -9.17 -3.14
C LEU A 25 -7.01 -8.96 -1.68
N THR A 26 -7.04 -10.03 -0.90
CA THR A 26 -6.42 -10.07 0.43
C THR A 26 -5.12 -10.84 0.32
N LEU A 27 -4.01 -10.18 0.59
CA LEU A 27 -2.69 -10.77 0.53
C LEU A 27 -2.12 -10.86 1.94
N GLN A 28 -1.53 -12.01 2.27
CA GLN A 28 -0.86 -12.23 3.55
C GLN A 28 0.64 -12.42 3.32
N ALA A 29 1.44 -11.57 3.94
CA ALA A 29 2.89 -11.67 3.89
C ALA A 29 3.42 -12.71 4.89
N ARG A 30 4.63 -13.21 4.64
CA ARG A 30 5.32 -14.15 5.53
C ARG A 30 5.91 -13.48 6.78
N SER A 31 6.11 -12.15 6.74
CA SER A 31 6.61 -11.36 7.87
C SER A 31 6.22 -9.88 7.71
N GLN A 32 6.32 -9.10 8.79
CA GLN A 32 6.07 -7.66 8.76
C GLN A 32 7.01 -6.93 7.78
N ARG A 33 8.26 -7.39 7.67
CA ARG A 33 9.23 -6.86 6.72
C ARG A 33 8.77 -7.04 5.28
N HIS A 34 8.36 -8.26 4.89
CA HIS A 34 7.84 -8.52 3.55
C HIS A 34 6.57 -7.71 3.27
N LYS A 35 5.67 -7.60 4.25
CA LYS A 35 4.48 -6.76 4.13
C LYS A 35 4.86 -5.32 3.79
N ARG A 36 5.78 -4.72 4.56
CA ARG A 36 6.24 -3.34 4.34
C ARG A 36 6.87 -3.14 2.97
N GLU A 37 7.71 -4.09 2.54
CA GLU A 37 8.35 -4.05 1.22
C GLU A 37 7.31 -4.12 0.10
N TRP A 38 6.36 -5.06 0.19
CA TRP A 38 5.32 -5.23 -0.82
C TRP A 38 4.39 -4.02 -0.90
N THR A 39 3.97 -3.48 0.24
CA THR A 39 3.10 -2.29 0.25
C THR A 39 3.82 -1.07 -0.30
N LEU A 40 5.12 -0.92 -0.06
CA LEU A 40 5.93 0.15 -0.63
C LEU A 40 6.09 0.04 -2.15
N LEU A 41 6.37 -1.16 -2.67
CA LEU A 41 6.46 -1.39 -4.12
C LEU A 41 5.12 -1.09 -4.80
N LEU A 42 4.01 -1.53 -4.20
CA LEU A 42 2.67 -1.24 -4.72
C LEU A 42 2.37 0.26 -4.73
N LYS A 43 2.69 0.99 -3.67
CA LYS A 43 2.55 2.46 -3.63
C LYS A 43 3.32 3.13 -4.76
N ARG A 44 4.57 2.73 -4.96
CA ARG A 44 5.42 3.27 -6.01
C ARG A 44 4.79 3.08 -7.38
N VAL A 45 4.38 1.84 -7.71
CA VAL A 45 3.72 1.53 -8.97
C VAL A 45 2.42 2.33 -9.13
N ILE A 46 1.60 2.44 -8.08
CA ILE A 46 0.36 3.23 -8.12
C ILE A 46 0.67 4.71 -8.43
N LEU A 47 1.65 5.32 -7.77
CA LEU A 47 2.03 6.72 -7.97
C LEU A 47 2.68 6.98 -9.33
N GLU A 48 3.43 6.02 -9.87
CA GLU A 48 4.07 6.09 -11.18
C GLU A 48 3.04 5.95 -12.32
N ASN A 49 1.99 5.15 -12.13
CA ASN A 49 0.97 4.89 -13.14
C ASN A 49 -0.29 5.76 -12.98
N TYR A 50 -0.31 6.68 -12.02
CA TYR A 50 -1.46 7.58 -11.85
C TYR A 50 -1.42 8.70 -12.89
N ASN A 51 -2.45 8.76 -13.75
CA ASN A 51 -2.51 9.71 -14.86
C ASN A 51 -2.64 11.18 -14.42
N ALA A 52 -3.07 11.45 -13.18
CA ALA A 52 -3.18 12.82 -12.70
C ALA A 52 -1.85 13.31 -12.09
N VAL A 53 -1.64 14.62 -12.15
CA VAL A 53 -0.48 15.26 -11.52
C VAL A 53 -0.63 15.19 -9.99
N ILE A 54 0.09 14.26 -9.37
CA ILE A 54 0.27 14.23 -7.91
C ILE A 54 1.47 15.12 -7.56
N PRO A 55 1.31 16.14 -6.70
CA PRO A 55 2.41 16.97 -6.21
C PRO A 55 3.53 16.13 -5.58
N SER A 56 4.78 16.52 -5.78
CA SER A 56 5.96 15.78 -5.28
C SER A 56 5.92 15.55 -3.77
N HIS A 57 5.53 16.56 -3.01
CA HIS A 57 5.40 16.46 -1.56
C HIS A 57 4.34 15.41 -1.14
N ALA A 58 3.20 15.38 -1.82
CA ALA A 58 2.16 14.39 -1.57
C ALA A 58 2.63 12.97 -1.93
N ARG A 59 3.39 12.80 -3.03
CA ARG A 59 4.02 11.53 -3.37
C ARG A 59 4.94 11.03 -2.27
N GLN A 60 5.76 11.92 -1.71
CA GLN A 60 6.68 11.59 -0.62
C GLN A 60 5.92 11.14 0.63
N LEU A 61 4.88 11.89 1.05
CA LEU A 61 4.06 11.54 2.20
C LEU A 61 3.43 10.15 2.05
N VAL A 62 2.91 9.81 0.87
CA VAL A 62 2.35 8.47 0.59
C VAL A 62 3.40 7.37 0.81
N MET A 63 4.65 7.61 0.39
CA MET A 63 5.75 6.66 0.54
C MET A 63 6.20 6.49 2.00
N GLU A 64 6.00 7.50 2.84
CA GLU A 64 6.31 7.48 4.28
C GLU A 64 5.21 6.81 5.12
N LEU A 65 3.97 6.73 4.62
CA LEU A 65 2.88 6.03 5.31
C LEU A 65 3.27 4.57 5.62
N GLY A 66 2.98 4.11 6.84
CA GLY A 66 3.25 2.73 7.26
C GLY A 66 4.75 2.39 7.45
N GLN A 67 5.65 3.35 7.26
CA GLN A 67 7.08 3.17 7.53
C GLN A 67 7.45 3.37 9.00
N ASN A 68 6.59 4.02 9.78
CA ASN A 68 6.88 4.46 11.13
C ASN A 68 6.52 3.38 12.16
N LYS A 69 7.54 2.63 12.60
CA LYS A 69 7.69 2.14 13.98
C LYS A 69 9.16 2.30 14.38
N THR A 70 9.51 3.52 14.75
CA THR A 70 10.58 3.82 15.72
C THR A 70 9.88 4.51 16.87
N ASP A 71 9.28 3.71 17.73
CA ASP A 71 9.32 3.84 19.18
C ASP A 71 9.16 2.42 19.76
#